data_AF-A0A011SGX4-F1
#
_entry.id   AF-A0A011SGX4-F1
#
_cell.length_a   1.000
_cell.length_b   1.000
_cell.length_c   1.000
_cell.angle_alpha   90.00
_cell.angle_beta   90.00
_cell.angle_gamma   90.00
#
_symmetry.space_group_name_H-M   'P 1'
#
loop_
_entity.id
_entity.type
_entity.pdbx_description
1 polymer ?
#
loop_
_entity_poly.entity_id
_entity_poly.type
_entity_poly.pdbx_seq_one_letter_code
_entity_poly.pdbx_strand_id
1 'polypeptide(L)'
;MEQTVYTNYWQNRLSNVKKEHGSYSNEEEAINGIKAWWELHKEDYPHAEYKRTNSGALEIIYQDDDHFYRIEKRTIDKPLPSQKYKLRKKGEIEALRSRHNLHEEAYLFEELAEPYQDRLIQAMADSTKLRNYVYDNEGRPIRKLQAK
;
A
#
# COMPACT_ATOMS: atom_id res chain seq x y z
N MET A 1 -23.51 1.40 -7.31
CA MET A 1 -23.18 2.59 -8.12
C MET A 1 -21.82 2.30 -8.70
N GLU A 2 -21.73 2.22 -10.03
CA GLU A 2 -20.43 2.11 -10.69
C GLU A 2 -19.64 3.39 -10.42
N GLN A 3 -18.41 3.23 -9.93
CA GLN A 3 -17.48 4.33 -9.76
C GLN A 3 -16.18 4.04 -10.50
N THR A 4 -15.60 5.08 -11.07
CA THR A 4 -14.26 5.03 -11.64
C THR A 4 -13.24 5.16 -10.53
N VAL A 5 -12.25 4.27 -10.53
CA VAL A 5 -11.13 4.27 -9.59
C VAL A 5 -9.81 4.12 -10.32
N TYR A 6 -8.74 4.51 -9.65
CA TYR A 6 -7.38 4.43 -10.15
C TYR A 6 -6.62 3.46 -9.26
N THR A 7 -6.16 2.34 -9.82
CA THR A 7 -5.51 1.29 -9.05
C THR A 7 -4.02 1.24 -9.33
N ASN A 8 -3.22 1.27 -8.26
CA ASN A 8 -1.77 1.17 -8.31
C ASN A 8 -1.33 -0.28 -8.38
N TYR A 9 -0.52 -0.57 -9.39
CA TYR A 9 0.17 -1.84 -9.55
C TYR A 9 1.67 -1.63 -9.60
N TRP A 10 2.42 -2.28 -8.72
CA TRP A 10 3.85 -2.48 -8.94
C TRP A 10 4.05 -3.66 -9.88
N GLN A 11 4.86 -3.48 -10.91
CA GLN A 11 5.12 -4.51 -11.91
C GLN A 11 6.61 -4.73 -12.08
N ASN A 12 6.98 -6.00 -12.21
CA ASN A 12 8.30 -6.43 -12.63
C ASN A 12 8.15 -7.22 -13.93
N ARG A 13 8.70 -6.70 -15.03
CA ARG A 13 8.64 -7.31 -16.37
C ARG A 13 9.43 -8.61 -16.48
N LEU A 14 10.61 -8.66 -15.86
CA LEU A 14 11.51 -9.83 -15.93
C LEU A 14 10.85 -11.09 -15.32
N SER A 15 10.10 -10.92 -14.24
CA SER A 15 9.44 -12.01 -13.51
C SER A 15 7.94 -12.11 -13.78
N ASN A 16 7.38 -11.21 -14.61
CA ASN A 16 5.95 -11.08 -14.87
C ASN A 16 5.10 -10.98 -13.58
N VAL A 17 5.65 -10.34 -12.54
CA VAL A 17 4.98 -10.17 -11.26
C VAL A 17 4.21 -8.85 -11.28
N LYS A 18 2.91 -8.90 -10.99
CA LYS A 18 2.03 -7.74 -10.80
C LYS A 18 1.46 -7.75 -9.39
N LYS A 19 1.76 -6.72 -8.59
CA LYS A 19 1.29 -6.57 -7.20
C LYS A 19 0.40 -5.34 -7.07
N GLU A 20 -0.80 -5.52 -6.53
CA GLU A 20 -1.71 -4.41 -6.26
C GLU A 20 -1.40 -3.75 -4.91
N HIS A 21 -1.16 -2.43 -4.95
CA HIS A 21 -0.87 -1.65 -3.75
C HIS A 21 -2.17 -1.10 -3.14
N GLY A 22 -2.92 -0.29 -3.90
CA GLY A 22 -4.15 0.35 -3.44
C GLY A 22 -4.98 0.90 -4.60
N SER A 23 -6.24 1.23 -4.32
CA SER A 23 -7.16 1.88 -5.28
C SER A 23 -7.64 3.23 -4.73
N TYR A 24 -7.77 4.20 -5.63
CA TYR A 24 -7.96 5.61 -5.30
C TYR A 24 -9.10 6.23 -6.10
N SER A 25 -9.61 7.37 -5.62
CA SER A 25 -10.74 8.05 -6.27
C SER A 25 -10.30 8.78 -7.55
N ASN A 26 -9.05 9.23 -7.59
CA ASN A 26 -8.47 9.97 -8.69
C ASN A 26 -7.00 9.59 -8.93
N GLU A 27 -6.45 10.01 -10.07
CA GLU A 27 -5.07 9.68 -10.48
C GLU A 27 -4.01 10.35 -9.60
N GLU A 28 -4.27 11.56 -9.11
CA GLU A 28 -3.33 12.31 -8.27
C GLU A 28 -3.14 11.61 -6.91
N GLU A 29 -4.23 11.14 -6.29
CA GLU A 29 -4.19 10.31 -5.10
C GLU A 29 -3.40 9.02 -5.33
N ALA A 30 -3.58 8.39 -6.48
CA ALA A 30 -2.84 7.19 -6.86
C ALA A 30 -1.33 7.45 -6.96
N ILE A 31 -0.92 8.56 -7.59
CA ILE A 31 0.49 8.99 -7.63
C ILE A 31 1.00 9.29 -6.22
N ASN A 32 0.23 10.00 -5.41
CA ASN A 32 0.59 10.32 -4.02
C ASN A 32 0.71 9.08 -3.13
N GLY A 33 -0.05 8.02 -3.43
CA GLY A 33 0.11 6.72 -2.77
C GLY A 33 1.45 6.05 -3.08
N ILE A 34 1.91 6.13 -4.33
CA ILE A 34 3.23 5.60 -4.74
C ILE A 34 4.34 6.41 -4.07
N LYS A 35 4.23 7.74 -4.04
CA LYS A 35 5.20 8.61 -3.36
C LYS A 35 5.26 8.33 -1.86
N ALA A 36 4.12 8.17 -1.20
CA ALA A 36 4.07 7.79 0.21
C ALA A 36 4.76 6.42 0.46
N TRP A 37 4.65 5.49 -0.49
CA TRP A 37 5.36 4.22 -0.42
C TRP A 37 6.88 4.39 -0.51
N TRP A 38 7.37 5.23 -1.42
CA TRP A 38 8.81 5.55 -1.51
C TRP A 38 9.32 6.24 -0.25
N GLU A 39 8.57 7.20 0.28
CA GLU A 39 8.92 7.90 1.53
C GLU A 39 9.03 6.93 2.73
N LEU A 40 8.13 5.95 2.83
CA LEU A 40 8.21 4.89 3.86
C LEU A 40 9.53 4.11 3.78
N HIS A 41 10.02 3.89 2.56
CA HIS A 41 11.28 3.16 2.31
C HIS A 41 12.50 4.09 2.29
N LYS A 42 12.31 5.39 2.57
CA LYS A 42 13.34 6.44 2.47
C LYS A 42 13.98 6.48 1.08
N GLU A 43 13.19 6.17 0.07
CA GLU A 43 13.56 6.22 -1.34
C GLU A 43 13.13 7.56 -1.94
N ASP A 44 14.00 8.15 -2.76
CA ASP A 44 13.68 9.34 -3.55
C ASP A 44 14.10 9.10 -5.00
N TYR A 45 13.15 9.34 -5.91
CA TYR A 45 13.32 9.13 -7.35
C TYR A 45 12.96 10.41 -8.10
N PRO A 46 13.80 11.46 -8.01
CA PRO A 46 13.53 12.74 -8.67
C PRO A 46 13.53 12.64 -10.20
N HIS A 47 14.15 11.59 -10.73
CA HIS A 47 14.23 11.29 -12.16
C HIS A 47 13.11 10.36 -12.65
N ALA A 48 12.12 10.05 -11.81
CA ALA A 48 11.04 9.15 -12.21
C ALA A 48 10.31 9.67 -13.46
N GLU A 49 10.22 8.83 -14.48
CA GLU A 49 9.55 9.15 -15.74
C GLU A 49 8.09 8.73 -15.71
N TYR A 50 7.21 9.63 -16.14
CA TYR A 50 5.76 9.43 -16.19
C TYR A 50 5.32 9.23 -17.63
N LYS A 51 5.04 7.99 -18.01
CA LYS A 51 4.70 7.60 -19.38
C LYS A 51 3.25 7.17 -19.50
N ARG A 52 2.48 7.87 -20.32
CA ARG A 52 1.11 7.45 -20.66
C ARG A 52 1.15 6.36 -21.73
N THR A 53 0.49 5.25 -21.46
CA THR A 53 0.36 4.14 -22.41
C THR A 53 -0.82 4.35 -23.36
N ASN A 54 -0.84 3.66 -24.50
CA ASN A 54 -1.97 3.69 -25.45
C ASN A 54 -3.29 3.21 -24.83
N SER A 55 -3.23 2.41 -23.76
CA SER A 55 -4.39 1.99 -22.96
C SER A 55 -4.93 3.08 -22.02
N GLY A 56 -4.27 4.25 -21.93
CA GLY A 56 -4.62 5.32 -20.99
C GLY A 56 -4.05 5.14 -19.57
N ALA A 57 -3.43 3.99 -19.27
CA ALA A 57 -2.73 3.75 -18.01
C ALA A 57 -1.46 4.61 -17.92
N LEU A 58 -1.13 5.07 -16.71
CA LEU A 58 0.09 5.83 -16.43
C LEU A 58 1.14 4.90 -15.86
N GLU A 59 2.30 4.83 -16.49
CA GLU A 59 3.47 4.09 -15.99
C GLU A 59 4.47 5.08 -15.37
N ILE A 60 4.97 4.76 -14.18
CA ILE A 60 5.97 5.52 -13.44
C ILE A 60 7.22 4.65 -13.32
N ILE A 61 8.22 4.99 -14.12
CA ILE A 61 9.50 4.31 -14.22
C ILE A 61 10.48 5.04 -13.30
N TYR A 62 10.98 4.36 -12.27
CA TYR A 62 11.74 5.04 -11.19
C TYR A 62 13.20 4.59 -11.07
N GLN A 63 13.56 3.42 -11.60
CA GLN A 63 14.92 2.91 -11.64
C GLN A 63 15.29 2.39 -13.02
N ASP A 64 14.51 1.46 -13.54
CA ASP A 64 14.73 0.80 -14.82
C ASP A 64 13.39 0.52 -15.52
N ASP A 65 13.46 0.20 -16.81
CA ASP A 65 12.28 -0.13 -17.62
C ASP A 65 11.57 -1.43 -17.20
N ASP A 66 12.19 -2.21 -16.31
CA ASP A 66 11.72 -3.51 -15.87
C ASP A 66 10.87 -3.42 -14.60
N HIS A 67 11.11 -2.43 -13.73
CA HIS A 67 10.43 -2.18 -12.47
C HIS A 67 9.75 -0.82 -12.50
N PHE A 68 8.42 -0.86 -12.61
CA PHE A 68 7.62 0.37 -12.68
C PHE A 68 6.31 0.22 -11.94
N TYR A 69 5.78 1.36 -11.53
CA TYR A 69 4.39 1.43 -11.09
C TYR A 69 3.50 1.70 -12.29
N ARG A 70 2.31 1.10 -12.30
CA ARG A 70 1.30 1.31 -13.33
C ARG A 70 -0.03 1.62 -12.67
N ILE A 71 -0.58 2.78 -13.01
CA ILE A 71 -1.88 3.25 -12.56
C ILE A 71 -2.90 2.93 -13.65
N GLU A 72 -3.85 2.05 -13.33
CA GLU A 72 -4.89 1.62 -14.26
C GLU A 72 -6.24 2.21 -13.83
N LYS A 73 -6.95 2.82 -14.78
CA LYS A 73 -8.32 3.27 -14.60
C LYS A 73 -9.26 2.06 -14.67
N ARG A 74 -10.07 1.84 -13.63
CA ARG A 74 -11.01 0.72 -13.52
C ARG A 74 -12.38 1.22 -13.09
N THR A 75 -13.42 0.54 -13.52
CA THR A 75 -14.77 0.72 -12.97
C THR A 75 -15.04 -0.38 -11.98
N ILE A 76 -15.49 -0.01 -10.77
CA ILE A 76 -15.88 -0.97 -9.73
C ILE A 76 -17.29 -0.67 -9.24
N ASP A 77 -18.05 -1.72 -8.92
CA ASP A 77 -19.40 -1.62 -8.36
C ASP A 77 -19.42 -1.42 -6.85
N LYS A 78 -18.29 -1.70 -6.21
CA LYS A 78 -18.11 -1.65 -4.75
C LYS A 78 -17.51 -0.31 -4.33
N PRO A 79 -17.84 0.20 -3.14
CA PRO A 79 -17.18 1.38 -2.59
C PRO A 79 -15.69 1.12 -2.39
N LEU A 80 -14.88 2.18 -2.44
CA LEU A 80 -13.46 2.08 -2.10
C LEU A 80 -13.33 1.70 -0.62
N PRO A 81 -12.29 0.91 -0.26
CA PRO A 81 -12.02 0.63 1.13
C PRO A 81 -11.80 1.94 1.92
N SER A 82 -12.21 1.93 3.18
CA SER A 82 -12.05 3.10 4.03
C SER A 82 -10.57 3.33 4.37
N GLN A 83 -10.10 4.55 4.18
CA GLN A 83 -8.81 5.02 4.71
C GLN A 83 -8.90 5.35 6.21
N LYS A 84 -10.11 5.58 6.74
CA LYS A 84 -10.29 5.80 8.18
C LYS A 84 -10.08 4.49 8.93
N TYR A 85 -9.21 4.51 9.93
CA TYR A 85 -8.93 3.38 10.80
C TYR A 85 -9.27 3.70 12.26
N LYS A 86 -9.77 2.70 12.99
CA LYS A 86 -9.96 2.73 14.45
C LYS A 86 -8.95 1.86 15.17
N LEU A 87 -8.01 2.44 15.89
CA LEU A 87 -6.99 1.67 16.62
C LEU A 87 -7.63 0.61 17.53
N ARG A 88 -7.08 -0.62 17.49
CA ARG A 88 -7.40 -1.68 18.44
C ARG A 88 -7.02 -1.26 19.86
N LYS A 89 -7.74 -1.78 20.85
CA LYS A 89 -7.40 -1.55 22.27
C LYS A 89 -6.15 -2.35 22.64
N LYS A 90 -5.41 -1.90 23.67
CA LYS A 90 -4.20 -2.59 24.16
C LYS A 90 -4.40 -4.10 24.38
N GLY A 91 -5.51 -4.49 25.01
CA GLY A 91 -5.81 -5.92 25.22
C GLY A 91 -6.06 -6.72 23.93
N GLU A 92 -6.57 -6.10 22.86
CA GLU A 92 -6.72 -6.76 21.56
C GLU A 92 -5.37 -6.92 20.85
N ILE A 93 -4.48 -5.93 20.98
CA ILE A 93 -3.11 -5.96 20.47
C ILE A 93 -2.33 -7.10 21.13
N GLU A 94 -2.35 -7.17 22.47
CA GLU A 94 -1.68 -8.23 23.23
C GLU A 94 -2.19 -9.62 22.86
N ALA A 95 -3.52 -9.77 22.71
CA ALA A 95 -4.13 -11.03 22.28
C ALA A 95 -3.68 -11.44 20.87
N LEU A 96 -3.56 -10.49 19.94
CA LEU A 96 -3.05 -10.75 18.59
C LEU A 96 -1.57 -11.10 18.58
N ARG A 97 -0.75 -10.37 19.34
CA ARG A 97 0.69 -10.66 19.49
C ARG A 97 0.91 -12.08 20.00
N SER A 98 0.18 -12.47 21.05
CA SER A 98 0.21 -13.83 21.61
C SER A 98 -0.28 -14.87 20.60
N ARG A 99 -1.44 -14.64 19.96
CA ARG A 99 -2.02 -15.57 18.97
C ARG A 99 -1.09 -15.84 17.78
N HIS A 100 -0.33 -14.85 17.34
CA HIS A 100 0.55 -14.95 16.17
C HIS A 100 2.03 -15.13 16.53
N ASN A 101 2.33 -15.30 17.83
CA ASN A 101 3.68 -15.42 18.36
C ASN A 101 4.63 -14.34 17.80
N LEU A 102 4.20 -13.08 17.89
CA LEU A 102 4.97 -11.94 17.40
C LEU A 102 6.16 -11.67 18.33
N HIS A 103 7.35 -11.55 17.74
CA HIS A 103 8.56 -11.12 18.42
C HIS A 103 8.55 -9.61 18.68
N GLU A 104 9.48 -9.11 19.48
CA GLU A 104 9.53 -7.69 19.89
C GLU A 104 9.71 -6.73 18.71
N GLU A 105 10.45 -7.14 17.68
CA GLU A 105 10.69 -6.32 16.46
C GLU A 105 9.56 -6.43 15.42
N ALA A 106 8.53 -7.24 15.69
CA ALA A 106 7.33 -7.32 14.87
C ALA A 106 6.24 -6.42 15.45
N TYR A 107 5.82 -5.45 14.66
CA TYR A 107 4.82 -4.44 15.03
C TYR A 107 3.50 -4.71 14.32
N LEU A 108 2.39 -4.57 15.04
CA LEU A 108 1.09 -4.39 14.42
C LEU A 108 0.96 -2.94 13.91
N PHE A 109 0.02 -2.72 12.98
CA PHE A 109 -0.24 -1.38 12.43
C PHE A 109 -0.43 -0.33 13.52
N GLU A 110 -1.13 -0.68 14.60
CA GLU A 110 -1.41 0.21 15.73
C GLU A 110 -0.19 0.51 16.62
N GLU A 111 0.87 -0.29 16.53
CA GLU A 111 2.09 -0.14 17.31
C GLU A 111 3.17 0.69 16.57
N LEU A 112 2.95 0.96 15.28
CA LEU A 112 3.82 1.85 14.49
C LEU A 112 3.65 3.30 14.95
N ALA A 113 4.71 4.11 14.81
CA ALA A 113 4.59 5.56 15.03
C ALA A 113 3.62 6.18 14.02
N GLU A 114 2.87 7.22 14.44
CA GLU A 114 1.86 7.89 13.61
C GLU A 114 2.35 8.26 12.19
N PRO A 115 3.58 8.78 11.98
CA PRO A 115 4.06 9.08 10.63
C PRO A 115 4.06 7.86 9.69
N TYR A 116 4.38 6.67 10.20
CA TYR A 116 4.34 5.44 9.40
C TYR A 116 2.91 4.99 9.16
N GLN A 117 2.02 5.14 10.15
CA GLN A 117 0.60 4.79 10.02
C GLN A 117 -0.07 5.62 8.91
N ASP A 118 0.14 6.93 8.92
CA ASP A 118 -0.44 7.85 7.95
C ASP A 118 0.05 7.56 6.53
N ARG A 119 1.37 7.36 6.36
CA ARG A 119 1.96 7.07 5.05
C ARG A 119 1.51 5.71 4.52
N LEU A 120 1.36 4.69 5.39
CA LEU A 120 0.83 3.39 5.01
C LEU A 120 -0.63 3.47 4.54
N ILE A 121 -1.45 4.26 5.24
CA ILE A 121 -2.85 4.52 4.85
C ILE A 121 -2.91 5.20 3.49
N GLN A 122 -2.06 6.21 3.25
CA GLN A 122 -1.97 6.87 1.96
C GLN A 122 -1.47 5.92 0.85
N ALA A 123 -0.47 5.09 1.16
CA ALA A 123 0.15 4.20 0.18
C ALA A 123 -0.69 2.98 -0.22
N MET A 124 -1.54 2.49 0.67
CA MET A 124 -2.35 1.29 0.43
C MET A 124 -3.85 1.58 0.29
N ALA A 125 -4.30 2.77 0.71
CA ALA A 125 -5.68 3.25 0.69
C ALA A 125 -6.72 2.28 1.29
N ASP A 126 -6.29 1.30 2.09
CA ASP A 126 -7.14 0.25 2.65
C ASP A 126 -6.72 -0.06 4.10
N SER A 127 -7.45 0.53 5.04
CA SER A 127 -7.23 0.32 6.48
C SER A 127 -7.45 -1.12 6.94
N THR A 128 -8.26 -1.91 6.21
CA THR A 128 -8.51 -3.31 6.55
C THR A 128 -7.34 -4.16 6.11
N LYS A 129 -6.82 -3.91 4.90
CA LYS A 129 -5.61 -4.55 4.40
C LYS A 129 -4.46 -4.31 5.36
N LEU A 130 -4.24 -3.09 5.82
CA LEU A 130 -3.13 -2.76 6.73
C LEU A 130 -3.15 -3.53 8.04
N ARG A 131 -4.33 -3.75 8.62
CA ARG A 131 -4.48 -4.53 9.86
C ARG A 131 -4.17 -6.00 9.73
N ASN A 132 -4.12 -6.51 8.51
CA ASN A 132 -3.86 -7.91 8.20
C ASN A 132 -2.37 -8.16 7.92
N TYR A 133 -1.50 -7.20 8.17
CA TYR A 133 -0.05 -7.35 8.06
C TYR A 133 0.65 -7.10 9.41
N VAL A 134 1.82 -7.72 9.51
CA VAL A 134 2.84 -7.45 10.50
C VAL A 134 3.92 -6.61 9.83
N TYR A 135 4.40 -5.61 10.55
CA TYR A 135 5.37 -4.63 10.07
C TYR A 135 6.68 -4.73 10.85
N ASP A 136 7.76 -4.24 10.25
CA ASP A 136 8.98 -3.92 10.97
C ASP A 136 8.88 -2.54 11.65
N ASN A 137 9.96 -2.13 12.31
CA ASN A 137 10.08 -0.82 12.96
C ASN A 137 10.06 0.36 11.98
N GLU A 138 10.23 0.13 10.67
CA GLU A 138 10.16 1.14 9.61
C GLU A 138 8.80 1.15 8.90
N GLY A 139 7.82 0.37 9.39
CA GLY A 139 6.49 0.32 8.80
C GLY A 139 6.41 -0.47 7.49
N ARG A 140 7.38 -1.34 7.20
CA ARG A 140 7.35 -2.18 5.99
C ARG A 140 6.64 -3.50 6.29
N PRO A 141 5.69 -3.94 5.44
CA PRO A 141 4.96 -5.18 5.70
C PRO A 141 5.89 -6.40 5.51
N ILE A 142 6.16 -7.12 6.60
CA ILE A 142 6.99 -8.33 6.62
C ILE A 142 6.17 -9.56 6.20
N ARG A 143 4.98 -9.72 6.80
CA ARG A 143 4.11 -10.88 6.53
C ARG A 143 2.64 -10.56 6.79
N LYS A 144 1.75 -11.33 6.18
CA LYS A 144 0.33 -11.30 6.52
C LYS A 144 0.07 -12.00 7.85
N LEU A 145 -0.84 -11.45 8.66
CA LEU A 145 -1.50 -12.20 9.72
C LEU A 145 -2.34 -13.27 9.05
N GLN A 146 -2.00 -14.54 9.27
CA GLN A 146 -2.80 -15.65 8.73
C GLN A 146 -4.21 -15.56 9.33
N ALA A 147 -5.23 -15.42 8.48
CA ALA A 147 -6.58 -15.74 8.91
C ALA A 147 -6.60 -17.24 9.23
N LYS A 148 -6.94 -17.61 10.47
CA LYS A 148 -7.32 -19.00 10.77
C LYS A 148 -8.68 -19.26 10.13
#